data_AF-A0A662RG94-F1
#
_entry.id   AF-A0A662RG94-F1
#
_cell.length_a   1.000
_cell.length_b   1.000
_cell.length_c   1.000
_cell.angle_alpha   90.00
_cell.angle_beta   90.00
_cell.angle_gamma   90.00
#
_symmetry.space_group_name_H-M   'P 1'
#
loop_
_entity.id
_entity.type
_entity.pdbx_description
1 polymer ?
#
loop_
_entity_poly.entity_id
_entity_poly.type
_entity_poly.pdbx_seq_one_letter_code
_entity_poly.pdbx_strand_id
1 'polypeptide(L)'
;LGLPEQAAYSEKDLETALLNNLQSFLLELGKGFAFVTRQKRITLDAKHFYIDLAFYNRLLRCFVLIDLKIGKLTHRDLRQMQMYVNFYDRDVRTDDENRTIGIILCRDKKETIARYTLPEDNTQIFASKYKLYLPTEDELIREVDEVAKLLEGVANE
;
A
#
# COMPACT_ATOMS: atom_id res chain seq x y z
N LEU A 1 8.05 9.38 22.29
CA LEU A 1 8.35 8.69 21.02
C LEU A 1 9.87 8.71 20.85
N GLY A 2 10.58 7.69 21.33
CA GLY A 2 12.05 7.67 21.43
C GLY A 2 12.74 7.36 20.11
N LEU A 3 12.61 8.24 19.13
CA LEU A 3 13.36 8.17 17.87
C LEU A 3 14.73 8.84 18.06
N PRO A 4 15.85 8.21 17.62
CA PRO A 4 17.18 8.78 17.76
C PRO A 4 17.35 10.00 16.85
N GLU A 5 17.96 11.04 17.40
CA GLU A 5 18.31 12.29 16.74
C GLU A 5 19.38 12.01 15.66
N GLN A 6 18.99 12.02 14.38
CA GLN A 6 19.89 11.82 13.23
C GLN A 6 19.84 13.05 12.32
N ALA A 7 21.01 13.60 12.01
CA ALA A 7 21.22 14.89 11.34
C ALA A 7 20.67 15.02 9.90
N ALA A 8 20.07 13.95 9.36
CA ALA A 8 19.17 13.94 8.21
C ALA A 8 18.65 12.50 8.05
N TYR A 9 17.34 12.29 8.03
CA TYR A 9 16.78 10.99 7.69
C TYR A 9 17.08 10.67 6.21
N SER A 10 17.57 9.47 5.94
CA SER A 10 17.70 9.02 4.55
C SER A 10 16.30 8.78 3.94
N GLU A 11 16.19 8.80 2.61
CA GLU A 11 14.95 8.46 1.91
C GLU A 11 14.41 7.08 2.34
N LYS A 12 15.33 6.15 2.63
CA LYS A 12 15.02 4.81 3.13
C LYS A 12 14.47 4.82 4.57
N ASP A 13 14.95 5.71 5.43
CA ASP A 13 14.44 5.85 6.80
C ASP A 13 13.03 6.44 6.78
N LEU A 14 12.80 7.43 5.92
CA LEU A 14 11.48 8.00 5.67
C LEU A 14 10.50 6.94 5.13
N GLU A 15 10.90 6.17 4.12
CA GLU A 15 10.11 5.06 3.57
C GLU A 15 9.77 4.04 4.67
N THR A 16 10.77 3.67 5.48
CA THR A 16 10.61 2.69 6.55
C THR A 16 9.62 3.17 7.60
N ALA A 17 9.71 4.44 8.01
CA ALA A 17 8.82 5.06 8.98
C ALA A 17 7.39 5.17 8.44
N LEU A 18 7.21 5.57 7.18
CA LEU A 18 5.90 5.62 6.52
C LEU A 18 5.24 4.26 6.47
N LEU A 19 5.98 3.22 6.07
CA LEU A 19 5.47 1.85 6.03
C LEU A 19 5.13 1.32 7.44
N ASN A 20 5.92 1.67 8.46
CA ASN A 20 5.62 1.31 9.87
C ASN A 20 4.31 1.95 10.34
N ASN A 21 4.15 3.25 10.09
CA ASN A 21 2.93 3.97 10.46
C ASN A 21 1.72 3.41 9.73
N LEU A 22 1.81 3.26 8.41
CA LEU A 22 0.71 2.74 7.60
C LEU A 22 0.30 1.32 8.01
N GLN A 23 1.27 0.45 8.31
CA GLN A 23 0.97 -0.89 8.80
C GLN A 23 0.18 -0.84 10.12
N SER A 24 0.62 0.01 11.06
CA SER A 24 -0.01 0.16 12.37
C SER A 24 -1.41 0.77 12.22
N PHE A 25 -1.53 1.84 11.46
CA PHE A 25 -2.80 2.50 11.12
C PHE A 25 -3.81 1.50 10.54
N LEU A 26 -3.44 0.69 9.55
CA LEU A 26 -4.38 -0.26 8.94
C LEU A 26 -4.86 -1.35 9.92
N LEU A 27 -4.00 -1.76 10.85
CA LEU A 27 -4.35 -2.70 11.90
C LEU A 27 -5.26 -2.05 12.96
N GLU A 28 -4.96 -0.82 13.37
CA GLU A 28 -5.71 -0.05 14.37
C GLU A 28 -7.06 0.45 13.84
N LEU A 29 -7.15 0.75 12.54
CA LEU A 29 -8.36 1.21 11.87
C LEU A 29 -9.54 0.24 12.07
N GLY A 30 -9.26 -1.03 12.35
CA GLY A 30 -10.30 -2.00 12.71
C GLY A 30 -11.34 -2.14 11.61
N LYS A 31 -10.93 -2.60 10.41
CA LYS A 31 -11.86 -2.88 9.28
C LYS A 31 -11.60 -4.24 8.64
N GLY A 32 -11.17 -5.20 9.46
CA GLY A 32 -10.90 -6.57 9.03
C GLY A 32 -9.54 -6.78 8.39
N PHE A 33 -8.63 -5.81 8.44
CA PHE A 33 -7.25 -6.00 8.02
C PHE A 33 -6.53 -6.99 8.94
N ALA A 34 -5.88 -7.98 8.33
CA ALA A 34 -4.97 -8.92 8.94
C ALA A 34 -3.63 -8.82 8.22
N PHE A 35 -2.57 -8.51 8.97
CA PHE A 35 -1.23 -8.42 8.40
C PHE A 35 -0.76 -9.79 7.93
N VAL A 36 -0.29 -9.87 6.67
CA VAL A 36 0.26 -11.11 6.11
C VAL A 36 1.77 -11.03 6.14
N THR A 37 2.34 -10.00 5.52
CA THR A 37 3.79 -9.83 5.46
C THR A 37 4.18 -8.43 4.96
N ARG A 38 5.47 -8.13 5.10
CA ARG A 38 6.11 -6.90 4.63
C ARG A 38 7.27 -7.27 3.71
N GLN A 39 7.52 -6.45 2.69
CA GLN A 39 8.60 -6.65 1.72
C GLN A 39 8.50 -8.05 1.09
N LYS A 40 7.29 -8.45 0.68
CA LYS A 40 7.02 -9.78 0.13
C LYS A 40 7.74 -9.95 -1.18
N ARG A 41 8.74 -10.84 -1.20
CA ARG A 41 9.42 -11.22 -2.43
C ARG A 41 8.52 -12.08 -3.32
N ILE A 42 8.31 -11.63 -4.55
CA ILE A 42 7.79 -12.40 -5.68
C ILE A 42 8.96 -12.69 -6.62
N THR A 43 9.09 -13.93 -7.08
CA THR A 43 10.13 -14.33 -8.05
C THR A 43 9.49 -14.86 -9.31
N LEU A 44 9.75 -14.20 -10.44
CA LEU A 44 9.25 -14.58 -11.77
C LEU A 44 10.41 -14.50 -12.75
N ASP A 45 10.66 -15.56 -13.52
CA ASP A 45 11.73 -15.65 -14.54
C ASP A 45 13.09 -15.11 -14.07
N ALA A 46 13.51 -15.55 -12.88
CA ALA A 46 14.75 -15.14 -12.20
C ALA A 46 14.84 -13.64 -11.80
N LYS A 47 13.75 -12.88 -11.91
CA LYS A 47 13.64 -11.52 -11.39
C LYS A 47 12.95 -11.52 -10.03
N HIS A 48 13.45 -10.68 -9.13
CA HIS A 48 12.87 -10.49 -7.81
C HIS A 48 12.14 -9.15 -7.76
N PHE A 49 10.92 -9.20 -7.23
CA PHE A 49 10.07 -8.07 -7.01
C PHE A 49 9.60 -8.07 -5.56
N TYR A 50 9.28 -6.91 -5.02
CA TYR A 50 8.94 -6.76 -3.60
C TYR A 50 7.68 -5.92 -3.48
N ILE A 51 6.67 -6.48 -2.82
CA ILE A 51 5.47 -5.75 -2.39
C ILE A 51 5.77 -5.16 -1.02
N ASP A 52 5.53 -3.87 -0.81
CA ASP A 52 5.89 -3.24 0.46
C ASP A 52 5.08 -3.80 1.62
N LEU A 53 3.76 -3.85 1.49
CA LEU A 53 2.87 -4.45 2.48
C LEU A 53 1.82 -5.35 1.82
N ALA A 54 1.63 -6.54 2.39
CA ALA A 54 0.55 -7.44 2.02
C ALA A 54 -0.36 -7.67 3.24
N PHE A 55 -1.64 -7.40 3.06
CA PHE A 55 -2.70 -7.66 4.01
C PHE A 55 -3.72 -8.62 3.42
N TYR A 56 -4.50 -9.22 4.32
CA TYR A 56 -5.76 -9.84 4.00
C TYR A 56 -6.89 -9.06 4.65
N ASN A 57 -7.96 -8.76 3.92
CA ASN A 57 -9.16 -8.18 4.51
C ASN A 57 -10.21 -9.28 4.69
N ARG A 58 -10.49 -9.66 5.95
CA ARG A 58 -11.43 -10.75 6.27
C ARG A 58 -12.89 -10.43 5.97
N LEU A 59 -13.27 -9.15 5.93
CA LEU A 59 -14.64 -8.72 5.64
C LEU A 59 -14.89 -8.74 4.13
N LEU A 60 -13.89 -8.29 3.36
CA LEU A 60 -13.90 -8.37 1.90
C LEU A 60 -13.53 -9.75 1.38
N ARG A 61 -12.91 -10.61 2.19
CA ARG A 61 -12.37 -11.92 1.84
C ARG A 61 -11.39 -11.87 0.65
N CYS A 62 -10.46 -10.92 0.67
CA CYS A 62 -9.45 -10.76 -0.39
C CYS A 62 -8.11 -10.26 0.15
N PHE A 63 -7.05 -10.44 -0.64
CA PHE A 63 -5.77 -9.79 -0.38
C PHE A 63 -5.81 -8.30 -0.74
N VAL A 64 -5.05 -7.50 -0.01
CA VAL A 64 -4.81 -6.07 -0.25
C VAL A 64 -3.30 -5.85 -0.28
N LEU A 65 -2.77 -5.52 -1.46
CA LEU A 65 -1.36 -5.27 -1.70
C LEU A 65 -1.12 -3.77 -1.76
N ILE A 66 -0.09 -3.28 -1.08
CA ILE A 66 0.19 -1.85 -0.97
C ILE A 66 1.66 -1.60 -1.27
N ASP A 67 1.92 -0.68 -2.20
CA ASP A 67 3.25 -0.14 -2.52
C ASP A 67 3.29 1.37 -2.22
N LEU A 68 4.40 1.85 -1.66
CA LEU A 68 4.66 3.26 -1.39
C LEU A 68 5.63 3.84 -2.44
N LYS A 69 5.34 5.05 -2.92
CA LYS A 69 6.18 5.80 -3.86
C LYS A 69 6.42 7.21 -3.32
N ILE A 70 7.66 7.47 -2.88
CA ILE A 70 8.09 8.79 -2.40
C ILE A 70 8.18 9.81 -3.55
N GLY A 71 8.54 9.32 -4.74
CA GLY A 71 8.59 10.10 -5.98
C GLY A 71 7.32 9.98 -6.82
N LYS A 72 7.36 10.54 -8.03
CA LYS A 72 6.25 10.49 -8.99
C LYS A 72 5.90 9.05 -9.36
N LEU A 73 4.60 8.77 -9.36
CA LEU A 73 4.08 7.54 -9.91
C LEU A 73 4.43 7.41 -11.39
N THR A 74 4.91 6.24 -11.78
CA THR A 74 5.20 5.93 -13.18
C THR A 74 4.29 4.85 -13.75
N HIS A 75 4.16 4.79 -15.08
CA HIS A 75 3.49 3.67 -15.75
C HIS A 75 4.13 2.30 -15.42
N ARG A 76 5.40 2.27 -15.00
CA ARG A 76 6.07 1.04 -14.59
C ARG A 76 5.50 0.55 -13.26
N ASP A 77 5.23 1.44 -12.32
CA ASP A 77 4.65 1.08 -11.01
C ASP A 77 3.26 0.46 -11.17
N LEU A 78 2.42 1.03 -12.05
CA LEU A 78 1.10 0.46 -12.37
C LEU A 78 1.20 -0.95 -12.95
N ARG A 79 2.11 -1.17 -13.91
CA ARG A 79 2.33 -2.51 -14.49
C ARG A 79 2.85 -3.51 -13.46
N GLN A 80 3.72 -3.06 -12.57
CA GLN A 80 4.25 -3.88 -11.48
C GLN A 80 3.13 -4.29 -10.52
N MET A 81 2.27 -3.37 -10.10
CA MET A 81 1.13 -3.68 -9.24
C MET A 81 0.13 -4.62 -9.93
N GLN A 82 -0.16 -4.41 -11.22
CA GLN A 82 -1.00 -5.34 -11.99
C GLN A 82 -0.43 -6.75 -12.02
N MET A 83 0.89 -6.88 -12.18
CA MET A 83 1.57 -8.17 -12.11
C MET A 83 1.43 -8.81 -10.72
N TYR A 84 1.54 -8.04 -9.64
CA TYR A 84 1.34 -8.55 -8.27
C TYR A 84 -0.07 -9.05 -8.03
N VAL A 85 -1.08 -8.26 -8.41
CA VAL A 85 -2.50 -8.63 -8.30
C VAL A 85 -2.77 -9.90 -9.10
N ASN A 86 -2.27 -10.00 -10.34
CA ASN A 86 -2.45 -11.19 -11.17
C ASN A 86 -1.77 -12.43 -10.57
N PHE A 87 -0.57 -12.28 -10.00
CA PHE A 87 0.12 -13.37 -9.31
C PHE A 87 -0.69 -13.86 -8.11
N TYR A 88 -1.21 -12.94 -7.28
CA TYR A 88 -2.05 -13.32 -6.15
C TYR A 88 -3.36 -13.97 -6.59
N ASP A 89 -4.01 -13.44 -7.62
CA ASP A 89 -5.28 -13.97 -8.14
C ASP A 89 -5.17 -15.38 -8.75
N ARG A 90 -3.99 -15.75 -9.26
CA ARG A 90 -3.73 -17.03 -9.94
C ARG A 90 -3.07 -18.06 -9.04
N ASP A 91 -2.13 -17.63 -8.19
CA ASP A 91 -1.18 -18.52 -7.53
C ASP A 91 -1.30 -18.51 -5.99
N VAL A 92 -1.97 -17.52 -5.39
CA VAL A 92 -1.98 -17.35 -3.92
C VAL A 92 -3.38 -17.48 -3.33
N ARG A 93 -4.38 -16.81 -3.89
CA ARG A 93 -5.75 -16.85 -3.37
C ARG A 93 -6.37 -18.22 -3.58
N THR A 94 -7.35 -18.55 -2.74
CA THR A 94 -8.21 -19.71 -2.95
C THR A 94 -9.44 -19.36 -3.79
N ASP A 95 -10.15 -20.38 -4.27
CA ASP A 95 -11.33 -20.20 -5.12
C ASP A 95 -12.50 -19.48 -4.41
N ASP A 96 -12.58 -19.58 -3.08
CA ASP A 96 -13.59 -18.92 -2.25
C ASP A 96 -13.23 -17.49 -1.83
N GLU A 97 -12.05 -17.01 -2.23
CA GLU A 97 -11.57 -15.65 -1.99
C GLU A 97 -11.87 -14.74 -3.18
N ASN A 98 -12.25 -13.50 -2.85
CA ASN A 98 -12.47 -12.45 -3.83
C ASN A 98 -11.14 -11.98 -4.45
N ARG A 99 -11.25 -11.30 -5.59
CA ARG A 99 -10.10 -10.78 -6.33
C ARG A 99 -9.26 -9.82 -5.49
N THR A 100 -7.96 -9.90 -5.67
CA THR A 100 -6.95 -9.13 -4.96
C THR A 100 -7.04 -7.65 -5.32
N ILE A 101 -6.86 -6.79 -4.32
CA ILE A 101 -6.86 -5.33 -4.49
C ILE A 101 -5.42 -4.82 -4.42
N GLY A 102 -5.01 -4.02 -5.41
CA GLY A 102 -3.74 -3.30 -5.41
C GLY A 102 -3.94 -1.81 -5.08
N ILE A 103 -3.07 -1.27 -4.22
CA ILE A 103 -3.04 0.13 -3.81
C ILE A 103 -1.62 0.66 -4.00
N ILE A 104 -1.47 1.78 -4.72
CA ILE A 104 -0.20 2.50 -4.77
C ILE A 104 -0.39 3.86 -4.11
N LEU A 105 0.41 4.13 -3.08
CA LEU A 105 0.42 5.39 -2.36
C LEU A 105 1.57 6.25 -2.88
N CYS A 106 1.27 7.46 -3.34
CA CYS A 106 2.25 8.40 -3.87
C CYS A 106 2.32 9.64 -2.99
N ARG A 107 3.52 10.09 -2.63
CA ARG A 107 3.69 11.32 -1.83
C ARG A 107 3.49 12.61 -2.63
N ASP A 108 3.51 12.57 -3.97
CA ASP A 108 3.33 13.78 -4.78
C ASP A 108 1.89 14.32 -4.64
N LYS A 109 1.78 15.55 -4.11
CA LYS A 109 0.55 16.25 -3.68
C LYS A 109 -0.52 16.43 -4.77
N LYS A 110 -0.22 16.09 -6.03
CA LYS A 110 -1.15 16.22 -7.16
C LYS A 110 -1.87 14.93 -7.54
N GLU A 111 -1.38 13.77 -7.11
CA GLU A 111 -1.92 12.45 -7.48
C GLU A 111 -1.76 11.45 -6.32
N THR A 112 -2.17 11.86 -5.12
CA THR A 112 -1.80 11.14 -3.89
C THR A 112 -2.37 9.71 -3.83
N ILE A 113 -3.37 9.37 -4.66
CA ILE A 113 -3.83 7.99 -4.85
C ILE A 113 -4.03 7.65 -6.32
N ALA A 114 -3.17 6.78 -6.85
CA ALA A 114 -3.48 6.07 -8.09
C ALA A 114 -4.45 4.93 -7.80
N ARG A 115 -5.67 5.17 -8.24
CA ARG A 115 -6.87 4.41 -7.92
C ARG A 115 -7.08 3.26 -8.90
N TYR A 116 -6.12 2.33 -9.09
CA TYR A 116 -6.30 1.25 -10.08
C TYR A 116 -5.52 -0.04 -9.81
N THR A 117 -6.25 -1.16 -9.84
CA THR A 117 -5.84 -2.38 -10.57
C THR A 117 -7.12 -3.11 -11.00
N LEU A 118 -7.58 -2.88 -12.24
CA LEU A 118 -8.84 -3.41 -12.76
C LEU A 118 -8.58 -4.66 -13.63
N PRO A 119 -9.45 -5.68 -13.57
CA PRO A 119 -9.49 -6.74 -14.58
C PRO A 119 -9.98 -6.24 -15.94
N GLU A 120 -9.55 -6.89 -17.03
CA GLU A 120 -9.84 -6.51 -18.42
C GLU A 120 -11.35 -6.50 -18.78
N ASP A 121 -12.21 -7.20 -18.03
CA ASP A 121 -13.66 -7.34 -18.30
C ASP A 121 -14.55 -6.63 -17.25
N ASN A 122 -14.34 -5.34 -17.07
CA ASN A 122 -14.82 -4.59 -15.91
C ASN A 122 -16.32 -4.25 -15.95
N THR A 123 -17.16 -5.07 -15.30
CA THR A 123 -18.59 -4.79 -14.98
C THR A 123 -18.86 -4.61 -13.48
N GLN A 124 -17.82 -4.43 -12.65
CA GLN A 124 -17.96 -4.40 -11.17
C GLN A 124 -17.35 -3.15 -10.52
N ILE A 125 -17.50 -1.98 -11.14
CA ILE A 125 -17.21 -0.71 -10.46
C ILE A 125 -18.38 -0.35 -9.54
N PHE A 126 -18.34 -0.84 -8.30
CA PHE A 126 -18.93 -0.10 -7.19
C PHE A 126 -17.80 0.30 -6.24
N ALA A 127 -17.09 1.37 -6.57
CA ALA A 127 -16.29 2.09 -5.59
C ALA A 127 -17.11 2.49 -4.33
N SER A 128 -18.45 2.47 -4.40
CA SER A 128 -19.34 2.75 -3.27
C SER A 128 -19.53 1.59 -2.28
N LYS A 129 -19.42 0.32 -2.70
CA LYS A 129 -19.64 -0.84 -1.79
C LYS A 129 -18.37 -1.23 -1.03
N TYR A 130 -17.20 -1.08 -1.67
CA TYR A 130 -15.89 -1.42 -1.09
C TYR A 130 -15.31 -0.33 -0.17
N LYS A 131 -15.79 0.91 -0.28
CA LYS A 131 -15.36 2.04 0.58
C LYS A 131 -15.63 1.82 2.07
N LEU A 132 -16.63 1.01 2.46
CA LEU A 132 -16.98 0.86 3.88
C LEU A 132 -15.88 0.18 4.70
N TYR A 133 -15.10 -0.71 4.10
CA TYR A 133 -14.11 -1.54 4.80
C TYR A 133 -12.65 -1.23 4.42
N LEU A 134 -12.44 -0.35 3.44
CA LEU A 134 -11.14 0.23 3.15
C LEU A 134 -11.01 1.59 3.85
N PRO A 135 -9.79 2.02 4.20
CA PRO A 135 -9.58 3.44 4.52
C PRO A 135 -9.96 4.30 3.32
N THR A 136 -10.47 5.48 3.61
CA THR A 136 -10.73 6.51 2.61
C THR A 136 -9.42 7.06 2.05
N GLU A 137 -9.52 7.73 0.91
CA GLU A 137 -8.37 8.43 0.32
C GLU A 137 -7.81 9.47 1.30
N ASP A 138 -8.66 10.31 1.86
CA ASP A 138 -8.25 11.36 2.80
C ASP A 138 -7.59 10.79 4.07
N GLU A 139 -8.07 9.65 4.58
CA GLU A 139 -7.44 8.94 5.71
C GLU A 139 -6.00 8.52 5.36
N LEU A 140 -5.78 7.87 4.22
CA LEU A 140 -4.45 7.43 3.79
C LEU A 140 -3.50 8.61 3.53
N ILE A 141 -3.99 9.66 2.87
CA ILE A 141 -3.23 10.88 2.60
C ILE A 141 -2.76 11.50 3.92
N ARG A 142 -3.69 11.64 4.88
CA ARG A 142 -3.41 12.26 6.17
C ARG A 142 -2.33 11.50 6.93
N GLU A 143 -2.40 10.17 6.98
CA GLU A 143 -1.42 9.34 7.68
C GLU A 143 -0.02 9.43 7.07
N VAL A 144 0.06 9.48 5.73
CA VAL A 144 1.35 9.65 5.03
C VAL A 144 1.92 11.06 5.28
N ASP A 145 1.08 12.10 5.22
CA ASP A 145 1.48 13.49 5.40
C ASP A 145 1.91 13.80 6.85
N GLU A 146 1.24 13.25 7.86
CA GLU A 146 1.58 13.46 9.27
C GLU A 146 2.98 12.94 9.59
N VAL A 147 3.31 11.72 9.14
CA VAL A 147 4.65 11.13 9.33
C VAL A 147 5.73 11.88 8.55
N ALA A 148 5.43 12.26 7.30
CA ALA A 148 6.38 13.02 6.48
C ALA A 148 6.75 14.35 7.14
N LYS A 149 5.77 15.08 7.67
CA LYS A 149 6.00 16.36 8.38
C LYS A 149 6.79 16.20 9.66
N LEU A 150 6.52 15.16 10.46
CA LEU A 150 7.27 14.90 11.70
C LEU A 150 8.75 14.69 11.41
N LEU A 151 9.09 13.96 10.33
CA LEU A 151 10.47 13.68 9.97
C LEU A 151 11.18 14.86 9.31
N GLU A 152 10.46 15.69 8.56
CA GLU A 152 10.97 16.96 8.01
C GLU A 152 11.17 18.03 9.11
N GLY A 153 10.33 18.04 10.14
CA GLY A 153 10.48 18.92 11.31
C GLY A 153 11.70 18.58 12.17
N VAL A 154 11.94 17.29 12.41
CA VAL A 154 13.10 16.81 13.18
C VAL A 154 14.43 17.00 12.43
N ALA A 155 14.41 17.09 11.09
CA ALA A 155 15.61 17.36 10.29
C ALA A 155 16.00 18.85 10.21
N ASN A 156 15.12 19.76 10.68
CA ASN A 156 15.32 21.21 10.64
C ASN A 156 15.52 21.85 12.04
N GLU A 157 15.57 21.03 13.10
CA GLU A 157 15.97 21.40 14.46
C GLU A 157 17.40 20.90 14.74
#